data_AF-A0A087VQA0-F1
#
_entry.id   AF-A0A087VQA0-F1
#
_cell.length_a   1.000
_cell.length_b   1.000
_cell.length_c   1.000
_cell.angle_alpha   90.00
_cell.angle_beta   90.00
_cell.angle_gamma   90.00
#
_symmetry.space_group_name_H-M   'P 1'
#
loop_
_entity.id
_entity.type
_entity.pdbx_description
1 polymer ?
#
loop_
_entity_poly.entity_id
_entity_poly.type
_entity_poly.pdbx_seq_one_letter_code
_entity_poly.pdbx_strand_id
1 'polypeptide(L)'
;MLPALPEKKMVFKGLVTTKEDRNKLTLTPLIRYPLLGGSALITFEKAEVAQRIIEAKEHMVELSCGEEMEELDRCRMRVQAAPVDILLPSDLEIRLAQSSRSILVSDLPSLGIPEEILLDKLELFFSKTKNGGGEVESREFLDDSGQVMLTFAQDGVAEPLIEKGYIQVLLGKGKYTIKISPCMTGHITNLQVR
;
A
#
# COMPACT_ATOMS: atom_id res chain seq x y z
N MET A 1 19.94 -13.65 14.52
CA MET A 1 19.47 -12.31 14.90
C MET A 1 18.71 -11.77 13.71
N LEU A 2 17.40 -11.53 13.82
CA LEU A 2 16.62 -11.05 12.67
C LEU A 2 17.07 -9.62 12.33
N PRO A 3 17.51 -9.33 11.09
CA PRO A 3 17.78 -7.96 10.67
C PRO A 3 16.49 -7.15 10.85
N ALA A 4 16.60 -6.01 11.55
CA ALA A 4 15.47 -5.20 11.95
C ALA A 4 14.69 -4.77 10.70
N LEU A 5 13.45 -5.25 10.57
CA LEU A 5 12.50 -4.77 9.56
C LEU A 5 12.38 -3.24 9.67
N PRO A 6 12.23 -2.51 8.55
CA PRO A 6 12.00 -1.07 8.60
C PRO A 6 10.77 -0.75 9.45
N GLU A 7 10.96 0.06 10.50
CA GLU A 7 9.89 0.49 11.41
C GLU A 7 9.02 1.56 10.73
N LYS A 8 8.19 1.14 9.78
CA LYS A 8 7.10 1.99 9.31
C LYS A 8 6.02 1.99 10.38
N LYS A 9 5.54 3.19 10.78
CA LYS A 9 4.33 3.32 11.60
C LYS A 9 3.13 2.83 10.79
N MET A 10 2.81 1.55 10.91
CA MET A 10 1.60 0.97 10.34
C MET A 10 0.41 1.30 11.23
N VAL A 11 -0.55 2.06 10.73
CA VAL A 11 -1.82 2.29 11.42
C VAL A 11 -2.72 1.09 11.18
N PHE A 12 -2.67 0.13 12.10
CA PHE A 12 -3.57 -1.02 12.12
C PHE A 12 -4.97 -0.57 12.54
N LYS A 13 -5.92 -0.57 11.60
CA LYS A 13 -7.36 -0.41 11.89
C LYS A 13 -8.07 -1.77 11.83
N GLY A 14 -7.55 -2.75 12.55
CA GLY A 14 -8.08 -4.12 12.56
C GLY A 14 -8.52 -4.55 13.97
N LEU A 15 -9.73 -5.09 14.07
CA LEU A 15 -10.28 -5.68 15.29
C LEU A 15 -9.42 -6.90 15.69
N VAL A 16 -8.77 -6.82 16.86
CA VAL A 16 -7.88 -7.86 17.38
C VAL A 16 -8.72 -9.03 17.88
N THR A 17 -8.79 -10.10 17.10
CA THR A 17 -9.21 -11.42 17.60
C THR A 17 -7.96 -12.25 17.87
N THR A 18 -7.92 -12.81 19.08
CA THR A 18 -6.80 -13.50 19.69
C THR A 18 -6.42 -14.77 18.93
N LYS A 19 -5.37 -14.68 18.10
CA LYS A 19 -4.31 -15.70 17.87
C LYS A 19 -3.31 -15.14 16.87
N GLU A 20 -2.04 -15.09 17.27
CA GLU A 20 -0.95 -14.40 16.60
C GLU A 20 -0.55 -15.07 15.27
N ASP A 21 -1.17 -14.66 14.17
CA ASP A 21 -0.53 -14.74 12.85
C ASP A 21 0.02 -13.36 12.51
N ARG A 22 1.30 -13.14 12.85
CA ARG A 22 1.99 -11.84 12.72
C ARG A 22 2.18 -11.38 11.25
N ASN A 23 1.72 -12.17 10.28
CA ASN A 23 1.90 -11.94 8.85
C ASN A 23 0.59 -11.67 8.08
N LYS A 24 -0.52 -11.39 8.75
CA LYS A 24 -1.80 -11.16 8.06
C LYS A 24 -1.93 -9.71 7.58
N LEU A 25 -1.73 -9.49 6.28
CA LEU A 25 -2.07 -8.23 5.62
C LEU A 25 -3.59 -8.15 5.43
N THR A 26 -4.19 -7.01 5.76
CA THR A 26 -5.62 -6.74 5.48
C THR A 26 -5.70 -5.90 4.22
N LEU A 27 -6.34 -6.44 3.18
CA LEU A 27 -6.55 -5.76 1.91
C LEU A 27 -8.00 -5.32 1.81
N THR A 28 -8.23 -4.06 1.47
CA THR A 28 -9.55 -3.55 1.10
C THR A 28 -9.58 -3.38 -0.41
N PRO A 29 -10.11 -4.35 -1.19
CA PRO A 29 -10.13 -4.24 -2.64
C PRO A 29 -11.07 -3.12 -3.07
N LEU A 30 -10.59 -2.22 -3.93
CA LEU A 30 -11.41 -1.21 -4.61
C LEU A 30 -11.63 -1.68 -6.04
N ILE A 31 -12.79 -2.27 -6.30
CA ILE A 31 -13.14 -2.77 -7.63
C ILE A 31 -13.87 -1.69 -8.41
N ARG A 32 -13.39 -1.42 -9.63
CA ARG A 32 -14.03 -0.52 -10.59
C ARG A 32 -14.64 -1.35 -11.69
N TYR A 33 -15.97 -1.45 -11.69
CA TYR A 33 -16.72 -2.19 -12.71
C TYR A 33 -17.43 -1.22 -13.66
N PRO A 34 -17.13 -1.24 -14.98
CA PRO A 34 -17.81 -0.35 -15.93
C PRO A 34 -19.25 -0.84 -16.16
N LEU A 35 -20.22 -0.03 -15.75
CA LEU A 35 -21.63 -0.26 -16.04
C LEU A 35 -22.03 0.48 -17.32
N LEU A 36 -22.83 -0.18 -18.15
CA LEU A 36 -23.48 0.46 -19.29
C LEU A 36 -24.52 1.47 -18.79
N GLY A 37 -24.70 2.58 -19.51
CA GLY A 37 -25.72 3.57 -19.20
C GLY A 37 -27.11 2.93 -19.11
N GLY A 38 -27.90 3.33 -18.10
CA GLY A 38 -29.20 2.73 -17.82
C GLY A 38 -29.16 1.42 -17.03
N SER A 39 -27.97 0.95 -16.62
CA SER A 39 -27.80 -0.20 -15.73
C SER A 39 -27.38 0.24 -14.33
N ALA A 40 -27.73 -0.54 -13.32
CA ALA A 40 -27.31 -0.33 -11.94
C ALA A 40 -26.86 -1.66 -11.31
N LEU A 41 -25.85 -1.60 -10.43
CA LEU A 41 -25.45 -2.73 -9.61
C LEU A 41 -26.19 -2.66 -8.27
N ILE A 42 -26.89 -3.73 -7.93
CA ILE A 42 -27.62 -3.85 -6.67
C ILE A 42 -26.99 -4.99 -5.89
N THR A 43 -26.68 -4.72 -4.63
CA THR A 43 -26.18 -5.74 -3.69
C THR A 43 -27.28 -6.06 -2.68
N PHE A 44 -27.35 -7.34 -2.29
CA PHE A 44 -28.31 -7.82 -1.31
C PHE A 44 -27.53 -8.45 -0.16
N GLU A 45 -28.03 -8.26 1.06
CA GLU A 45 -27.43 -8.86 2.25
C GLU A 45 -27.53 -10.40 2.22
N LYS A 46 -28.62 -10.92 1.65
CA LYS A 46 -28.93 -12.36 1.57
C LYS A 46 -28.86 -12.84 0.13
N ALA A 47 -28.02 -13.84 -0.13
CA ALA A 47 -27.82 -14.40 -1.46
C ALA A 47 -29.11 -14.97 -2.07
N GLU A 48 -30.00 -15.52 -1.24
CA GLU A 48 -31.26 -16.12 -1.66
C GLU A 48 -32.25 -15.07 -2.19
N VAL A 49 -32.10 -13.80 -1.79
CA VAL A 49 -32.89 -12.69 -2.33
C VAL A 49 -32.41 -12.38 -3.74
N ALA A 50 -31.10 -12.20 -3.93
CA ALA A 50 -30.51 -11.93 -5.24
C ALA A 50 -30.84 -13.06 -6.23
N GLN A 51 -30.71 -14.31 -5.79
CA GLN A 51 -30.99 -15.48 -6.63
C GLN A 51 -32.45 -15.51 -7.12
N ARG A 52 -33.42 -15.29 -6.24
CA ARG A 52 -34.85 -15.23 -6.63
C ARG A 52 -35.15 -14.11 -7.63
N ILE A 53 -34.50 -12.95 -7.46
CA ILE A 53 -34.65 -11.81 -8.37
C ILE A 53 -34.05 -12.15 -9.75
N ILE A 54 -32.89 -12.79 -9.78
CA ILE A 54 -32.26 -13.24 -11.03
C ILE A 54 -33.11 -14.32 -11.73
N GLU A 55 -33.64 -15.29 -10.99
CA GLU A 55 -34.51 -16.36 -11.52
C GLU A 55 -35.80 -15.82 -12.13
N ALA A 56 -36.38 -14.77 -11.52
CA ALA A 56 -37.56 -14.09 -12.05
C ALA A 56 -37.30 -13.31 -13.36
N LYS A 57 -36.02 -13.00 -13.66
CA LYS A 57 -35.48 -12.28 -14.84
C LYS A 57 -36.00 -10.87 -15.07
N GLU A 58 -37.31 -10.65 -15.03
CA GLU A 58 -37.94 -9.37 -15.34
C GLU A 58 -38.78 -8.86 -14.18
N HIS A 59 -38.60 -7.59 -13.86
CA HIS A 59 -39.28 -6.93 -12.75
C HIS A 59 -39.91 -5.63 -13.20
N MET A 60 -41.10 -5.34 -12.68
CA MET A 60 -41.75 -4.06 -12.89
C MET A 60 -41.48 -3.18 -11.67
N VAL A 61 -40.70 -2.13 -11.87
CA VAL A 61 -40.33 -1.17 -10.82
C VAL A 61 -41.16 0.09 -11.01
N GLU A 62 -41.81 0.51 -9.93
CA GLU A 62 -42.51 1.79 -9.89
C GLU A 62 -41.54 2.88 -9.43
N LEU A 63 -41.38 3.91 -10.26
CA LEU A 63 -40.43 5.01 -10.06
C LEU A 63 -41.11 6.29 -9.55
N SER A 64 -42.44 6.29 -9.43
CA SER A 64 -43.20 7.41 -8.88
C SER A 64 -42.98 7.51 -7.37
N CYS A 65 -42.51 8.67 -6.91
CA CYS A 65 -42.31 8.99 -5.50
C CYS A 65 -43.37 9.99 -5.04
N GLY A 66 -44.34 9.55 -4.23
CA GLY A 66 -45.39 10.41 -3.66
C GLY A 66 -46.70 9.64 -3.45
N GLU A 67 -47.40 9.90 -2.35
CA GLU A 67 -48.66 9.20 -1.99
C GLU A 67 -49.88 9.77 -2.74
N GLU A 68 -49.77 10.94 -3.37
CA GLU A 68 -50.83 11.62 -4.10
C GLU A 68 -50.43 11.90 -5.56
N MET A 69 -50.47 10.87 -6.41
CA MET A 69 -50.30 11.00 -7.87
C MET A 69 -51.49 10.37 -8.59
N GLU A 70 -51.98 11.05 -9.63
CA GLU A 70 -53.02 10.51 -10.51
C GLU A 70 -52.46 9.30 -11.29
N GLU A 71 -53.32 8.39 -11.76
CA GLU A 71 -52.88 7.17 -12.45
C GLU A 71 -52.00 7.44 -13.68
N LEU A 72 -52.16 8.61 -14.31
CA LEU A 72 -51.41 9.05 -15.50
C LEU A 72 -49.95 9.40 -15.19
N ASP A 73 -49.61 9.71 -13.95
CA ASP A 73 -48.27 10.12 -13.55
C ASP A 73 -47.40 8.93 -13.06
N ARG A 74 -47.99 7.74 -12.91
CA ARG A 74 -47.30 6.54 -12.43
C ARG A 74 -46.31 6.00 -13.45
N CYS A 75 -45.04 6.36 -13.29
CA CYS A 75 -43.95 5.79 -14.10
C CYS A 75 -43.59 4.38 -13.64
N ARG A 76 -43.86 3.38 -14.50
CA ARG A 76 -43.42 2.00 -14.32
C ARG A 76 -42.35 1.63 -15.35
N MET A 77 -41.26 1.05 -14.88
CA MET A 77 -40.13 0.62 -15.69
C MET A 77 -40.01 -0.90 -15.64
N ARG A 78 -39.84 -1.54 -16.80
CA ARG A 78 -39.44 -2.95 -16.87
C ARG A 78 -37.93 -3.01 -16.77
N VAL A 79 -37.41 -3.76 -15.79
CA VAL A 79 -35.99 -3.95 -15.59
C VAL A 79 -35.65 -5.44 -15.68
N GLN A 80 -34.49 -5.73 -16.27
CA GLN A 80 -33.97 -7.09 -16.34
C GLN A 80 -32.93 -7.29 -15.25
N ALA A 81 -33.09 -8.36 -14.48
CA ALA A 81 -32.10 -8.83 -13.52
C ALA A 81 -31.17 -9.85 -14.21
N ALA A 82 -29.87 -9.63 -14.09
CA ALA A 82 -28.84 -10.56 -14.54
C ALA A 82 -27.76 -10.68 -13.45
N PRO A 83 -27.15 -11.87 -13.28
CA PRO A 83 -25.99 -12.01 -12.40
C PRO A 83 -24.82 -11.21 -12.96
N VAL A 84 -24.02 -10.64 -12.07
CA VAL A 84 -22.77 -9.96 -12.41
C VAL A 84 -21.64 -10.66 -11.69
N ASP A 85 -20.72 -11.25 -12.46
CA ASP A 85 -19.54 -11.89 -11.92
C ASP A 85 -18.45 -10.84 -11.67
N ILE A 86 -18.18 -10.59 -10.39
CA ILE A 86 -17.16 -9.64 -9.94
C ILE A 86 -16.01 -10.46 -9.35
N LEU A 87 -14.85 -10.45 -10.02
CA LEU A 87 -13.65 -11.13 -9.55
C LEU A 87 -13.11 -10.43 -8.29
N LEU A 88 -13.32 -11.06 -7.13
CA LEU A 88 -12.86 -10.58 -5.84
C LEU A 88 -11.54 -11.25 -5.47
N PRO A 89 -10.49 -10.49 -5.09
CA PRO A 89 -9.29 -11.06 -4.49
C PRO A 89 -9.65 -11.88 -3.25
N SER A 90 -9.27 -13.15 -3.24
CA SER A 90 -9.53 -14.09 -2.14
C SER A 90 -8.26 -14.35 -1.32
N ASP A 91 -7.12 -14.53 -1.98
CA ASP A 91 -5.82 -14.74 -1.34
C ASP A 91 -4.73 -13.95 -2.08
N LEU A 92 -3.80 -13.36 -1.32
CA LEU A 92 -2.63 -12.65 -1.84
C LEU A 92 -1.38 -13.10 -1.09
N GLU A 93 -0.38 -13.59 -1.83
CA GLU A 93 0.94 -13.88 -1.31
C GLU A 93 1.95 -12.87 -1.85
N ILE A 94 2.74 -12.29 -0.93
CA ILE A 94 3.81 -11.35 -1.26
C ILE A 94 5.12 -11.92 -0.71
N ARG A 95 6.12 -12.08 -1.57
CA ARG A 95 7.49 -12.34 -1.14
C ARG A 95 8.22 -11.02 -0.97
N LEU A 96 8.84 -10.86 0.20
CA LEU A 96 9.73 -9.75 0.49
C LEU A 96 11.16 -10.19 0.20
N ALA A 97 11.92 -9.33 -0.49
CA ALA A 97 13.33 -9.49 -0.75
C ALA A 97 14.10 -8.28 -0.23
N GLN A 98 15.29 -8.53 0.33
CA GLN A 98 16.21 -7.47 0.74
C GLN A 98 17.09 -7.06 -0.43
N SER A 99 17.25 -5.76 -0.62
CA SER A 99 18.26 -5.24 -1.53
C SER A 99 19.66 -5.40 -0.94
N SER A 100 20.58 -5.97 -1.72
CA SER A 100 22.03 -6.01 -1.43
C SER A 100 22.73 -4.67 -1.70
N ARG A 101 22.04 -3.74 -2.36
CA ARG A 101 22.59 -2.45 -2.81
C ARG A 101 21.93 -1.25 -2.17
N SER A 102 20.76 -1.41 -1.55
CA SER A 102 19.96 -0.27 -1.11
C SER A 102 19.70 -0.27 0.39
N ILE A 103 19.84 0.89 1.01
CA ILE A 103 19.54 1.12 2.42
C ILE A 103 18.46 2.18 2.58
N LEU A 104 17.69 2.07 3.66
CA LEU A 104 16.76 3.09 4.11
C LEU A 104 17.34 3.82 5.31
N VAL A 105 17.47 5.13 5.17
CA VAL A 105 17.92 6.04 6.22
C VAL A 105 16.72 6.76 6.83
N SER A 106 16.55 6.64 8.14
CA SER A 106 15.49 7.30 8.90
C SER A 106 16.03 8.01 10.15
N ASP A 107 15.13 8.60 10.94
CA ASP A 107 15.46 9.47 12.08
C ASP A 107 16.33 10.67 11.66
N LEU A 108 16.05 11.22 10.48
CA LEU A 108 16.75 12.37 9.93
C LEU A 108 16.35 13.65 10.70
N PRO A 109 17.32 14.50 11.06
CA PRO A 109 17.02 15.73 11.79
C PRO A 109 16.33 16.77 10.90
N SER A 110 15.32 17.44 11.44
CA SER A 110 14.69 18.62 10.82
C SER A 110 15.61 19.84 10.98
N LEU A 111 16.58 20.00 10.08
CA LEU A 111 17.60 21.05 10.16
C LEU A 111 17.21 22.36 9.48
N GLY A 112 16.01 22.47 8.90
CA GLY A 112 15.60 23.62 8.09
C GLY A 112 16.48 23.82 6.85
N ILE A 113 17.18 22.77 6.42
CA ILE A 113 17.97 22.75 5.18
C ILE A 113 17.14 22.15 4.04
N PRO A 114 17.35 22.60 2.80
CA PRO A 114 16.76 21.97 1.62
C PRO A 114 17.08 20.48 1.54
N GLU A 115 16.13 19.69 1.06
CA GLU A 115 16.24 18.22 0.91
C GLU A 115 17.45 17.83 0.06
N GLU A 116 17.69 18.53 -1.05
CA GLU A 116 18.88 18.31 -1.89
C GLU A 116 20.20 18.44 -1.13
N ILE A 117 20.29 19.41 -0.21
CA ILE A 117 21.50 19.59 0.61
C ILE A 117 21.64 18.44 1.60
N LEU A 118 20.53 17.95 2.18
CA LEU A 118 20.57 16.79 3.05
C LEU A 118 21.03 15.54 2.29
N LEU A 119 20.49 15.32 1.08
CA LEU A 119 20.87 14.22 0.19
C LEU A 119 22.36 14.29 -0.18
N ASP A 120 22.89 15.47 -0.53
CA ASP A 120 24.32 15.68 -0.78
C ASP A 120 25.19 15.28 0.42
N LYS A 121 24.77 15.63 1.64
CA LYS A 121 25.53 15.29 2.84
C LYS A 121 25.51 13.80 3.15
N LEU A 122 24.35 13.16 2.94
CA LEU A 122 24.22 11.72 3.11
C LEU A 122 25.06 10.98 2.07
N GLU A 123 24.95 11.34 0.80
CA GLU A 123 25.74 10.76 -0.28
C GLU A 123 27.24 10.88 0.01
N LEU A 124 27.72 12.08 0.36
CA LEU A 124 29.14 12.30 0.67
C LEU A 124 29.60 11.57 1.93
N PHE A 125 28.69 11.27 2.87
CA PHE A 125 29.00 10.46 4.03
C PHE A 125 29.11 8.98 3.65
N PHE A 126 28.14 8.46 2.90
CA PHE A 126 28.06 7.06 2.52
C PHE A 126 28.97 6.69 1.35
N SER A 127 29.49 7.65 0.57
CA SER A 127 30.51 7.41 -0.44
C SER A 127 31.89 7.05 0.13
N LYS A 128 32.09 7.25 1.43
CA LYS A 128 33.37 7.01 2.09
C LYS A 128 33.45 5.59 2.63
N THR A 129 34.39 4.81 2.09
CA THR A 129 34.70 3.44 2.54
C THR A 129 35.03 3.36 4.04
N LYS A 130 35.66 4.39 4.62
CA LYS A 130 35.92 4.45 6.08
C LYS A 130 34.65 4.44 6.94
N ASN A 131 33.50 4.83 6.39
CA ASN A 131 32.21 4.78 7.07
C ASN A 131 31.49 3.44 6.84
N GLY A 132 32.07 2.55 6.03
CA GLY A 132 31.50 1.27 5.61
C GLY A 132 30.54 1.39 4.42
N GLY A 133 30.49 2.54 3.74
CA GLY A 133 29.74 2.69 2.51
C GLY A 133 30.60 2.55 1.25
N GLY A 134 30.07 2.95 0.11
CA GLY A 134 30.68 2.82 -1.20
C GLY A 134 30.10 3.83 -2.18
N GLU A 135 30.53 3.78 -3.44
CA GLU A 135 30.01 4.67 -4.49
C GLU A 135 28.49 4.59 -4.56
N VAL A 136 27.84 5.76 -4.48
CA VAL A 136 26.38 5.89 -4.49
C VAL A 136 25.93 6.06 -5.93
N GLU A 137 25.03 5.19 -6.37
CA GLU A 137 24.41 5.20 -7.69
C GLU A 137 23.17 6.10 -7.72
N SER A 138 22.32 6.03 -6.69
CA SER A 138 21.12 6.86 -6.57
C SER A 138 20.78 7.23 -5.14
N ARG A 139 20.07 8.35 -5.00
CA ARG A 139 19.56 8.88 -3.73
C ARG A 139 18.14 9.41 -3.97
N GLU A 140 17.20 8.95 -3.17
CA GLU A 140 15.78 9.27 -3.34
C GLU A 140 15.17 9.63 -1.99
N PHE A 141 14.48 10.77 -1.92
CA PHE A 141 13.68 11.12 -0.77
C PHE A 141 12.30 10.47 -0.88
N LEU A 142 11.86 9.79 0.18
CA LEU A 142 10.56 9.13 0.24
C LEU A 142 9.57 10.08 0.91
N ASP A 143 8.95 10.94 0.10
CA ASP A 143 8.04 12.04 0.50
C ASP A 143 6.96 11.61 1.51
N ASP A 144 6.47 10.38 1.39
CA ASP A 144 5.43 9.82 2.26
C ASP A 144 5.90 9.55 3.71
N SER A 145 7.21 9.55 3.95
CA SER A 145 7.81 9.01 5.18
C SER A 145 8.92 9.86 5.79
N GLY A 146 9.46 10.83 5.05
CA GLY A 146 10.63 11.59 5.50
C GLY A 146 11.90 10.73 5.61
N GLN A 147 11.95 9.61 4.89
CA GLN A 147 13.09 8.69 4.84
C GLN A 147 13.86 8.91 3.54
N VAL A 148 15.14 8.54 3.54
CA VAL A 148 15.98 8.59 2.34
C VAL A 148 16.38 7.18 1.95
N MET A 149 16.14 6.80 0.69
CA MET A 149 16.69 5.61 0.10
C MET A 149 18.02 5.95 -0.58
N LEU A 150 19.06 5.20 -0.26
CA LEU A 150 20.36 5.27 -0.94
C LEU A 150 20.64 3.94 -1.62
N THR A 151 21.05 3.99 -2.88
CA THR A 151 21.45 2.81 -3.66
C THR A 151 22.93 2.94 -4.02
N PHE A 152 23.69 1.89 -3.74
CA PHE A 152 25.11 1.79 -4.03
C PHE A 152 25.37 1.12 -5.39
N ALA A 153 26.44 1.51 -6.04
CA ALA A 153 26.87 0.92 -7.32
C ALA A 153 27.31 -0.55 -7.15
N GLN A 154 27.83 -0.92 -5.97
CA GLN A 154 28.34 -2.26 -5.68
C GLN A 154 27.42 -3.04 -4.73
N ASP A 155 27.23 -4.32 -5.02
CA ASP A 155 26.63 -5.30 -4.12
C ASP A 155 27.49 -5.52 -2.86
N GLY A 156 26.87 -5.83 -1.73
CA GLY A 156 27.56 -6.16 -0.49
C GLY A 156 27.86 -4.95 0.41
N VAL A 157 27.57 -3.73 -0.07
CA VAL A 157 27.78 -2.49 0.69
C VAL A 157 26.65 -2.23 1.68
N ALA A 158 25.43 -2.67 1.35
CA ALA A 158 24.26 -2.39 2.17
C ALA A 158 24.24 -3.20 3.48
N GLU A 159 24.62 -4.48 3.43
CA GLU A 159 24.52 -5.43 4.55
C GLU A 159 25.33 -4.99 5.77
N PRO A 160 26.62 -4.59 5.66
CA PRO A 160 27.38 -4.10 6.80
C PRO A 160 26.82 -2.81 7.40
N LEU A 161 26.17 -1.97 6.59
CA LEU A 161 25.52 -0.74 7.07
C LEU A 161 24.22 -1.06 7.81
N ILE A 162 23.46 -2.03 7.31
CA ILE A 162 22.22 -2.50 7.94
C ILE A 162 22.53 -3.20 9.28
N GLU A 163 23.59 -4.01 9.36
CA GLU A 163 24.03 -4.66 10.60
C GLU A 163 24.41 -3.66 11.69
N LYS A 164 24.99 -2.50 11.32
CA LYS A 164 25.29 -1.43 12.27
C LYS A 164 24.02 -0.82 12.86
N GLY A 165 22.94 -0.75 12.09
CA GLY A 165 21.63 -0.24 12.50
C GLY A 165 21.56 1.27 12.78
N TYR A 166 22.55 1.85 13.43
CA TYR A 166 22.62 3.28 13.73
C TYR A 166 24.03 3.82 13.47
N ILE A 167 24.11 5.00 12.85
CA ILE A 167 25.39 5.67 12.55
C ILE A 167 25.30 7.16 12.90
N GLN A 168 26.41 7.71 13.39
CA GLN A 168 26.52 9.16 13.59
C GLN A 168 27.03 9.86 12.32
N VAL A 169 26.26 10.83 11.84
CA VAL A 169 26.59 11.66 10.67
C VAL A 169 26.75 13.11 11.09
N LEU A 170 27.74 13.78 10.51
CA LEU A 170 27.92 15.22 10.64
C LEU A 170 27.04 15.93 9.62
N LEU A 171 25.94 16.52 10.08
CA LEU A 171 25.01 17.29 9.25
C LEU A 171 25.04 18.76 9.72
N GLY A 172 25.44 19.68 8.82
CA GLY A 172 25.60 21.09 9.17
C GLY A 172 26.63 21.31 10.29
N LYS A 173 26.17 21.79 11.44
CA LYS A 173 27.03 22.11 12.61
C LYS A 173 27.00 21.05 13.72
N GLY A 174 26.21 19.98 13.57
CA GLY A 174 25.97 19.00 14.63
C GLY A 174 26.28 17.56 14.20
N LYS A 175 26.43 16.68 15.19
CA LYS A 175 26.45 15.22 15.01
C LYS A 175 25.06 14.68 15.31
N TYR A 176 24.52 13.89 14.39
CA TYR A 176 23.19 13.29 14.52
C TYR A 176 23.28 11.79 14.34
N THR A 177 22.57 11.05 15.19
CA THR A 177 22.43 9.61 15.05
C THR A 177 21.27 9.35 14.09
N ILE A 178 21.55 8.72 12.96
CA ILE A 178 20.56 8.30 11.97
C ILE A 178 20.42 6.77 12.03
N LYS A 179 19.22 6.28 11.70
CA LYS A 179 18.94 4.84 11.65
C LYS A 179 19.10 4.33 10.22
N ILE A 180 19.69 3.15 10.09
CA ILE A 180 19.86 2.42 8.84
C ILE A 180 19.03 1.15 8.94
N SER A 181 18.19 0.92 7.94
CA SER A 181 17.31 -0.24 7.84
C SER A 181 17.37 -0.85 6.44
N PRO A 182 17.06 -2.14 6.29
CA PRO A 182 17.10 -2.79 4.99
C PRO A 182 16.01 -2.22 4.08
N CYS A 183 16.37 -1.96 2.82
CA CYS A 183 15.36 -1.68 1.80
C CYS A 183 14.72 -3.00 1.36
N MET A 184 13.40 -3.10 1.54
CA MET A 184 12.60 -4.29 1.24
C MET A 184 11.81 -4.05 -0.04
N THR A 185 11.96 -4.92 -1.03
CA THR A 185 11.08 -4.97 -2.20
C THR A 185 10.08 -6.11 -2.05
N GLY A 186 8.81 -5.82 -2.33
CA GLY A 186 7.73 -6.80 -2.30
C GLY A 186 7.32 -7.20 -3.71
N HIS A 187 7.29 -8.49 -4.00
CA HIS A 187 6.76 -9.02 -5.25
C HIS A 187 5.55 -9.90 -4.96
N ILE A 188 4.44 -9.63 -5.65
CA ILE A 188 3.26 -10.49 -5.61
C ILE A 188 3.64 -11.81 -6.27
N THR A 189 3.51 -12.90 -5.52
CA THR A 189 3.81 -14.25 -6.03
C THR A 189 2.58 -15.08 -6.31
N ASN A 190 1.48 -14.77 -5.63
CA ASN A 190 0.20 -15.41 -5.87
C ASN A 190 -0.92 -14.40 -5.63
N LEU A 191 -1.90 -14.40 -6.53
CA LEU A 191 -3.17 -13.69 -6.36
C LEU A 191 -4.28 -14.64 -6.83
N GLN A 192 -5.13 -15.06 -5.91
CA GLN A 192 -6.32 -15.85 -6.22
C GLN A 192 -7.55 -14.94 -6.25
N VAL A 193 -8.39 -15.13 -7.26
CA VAL A 193 -9.67 -14.42 -7.40
C VAL A 193 -10.83 -15.42 -7.39
N ARG A 194 -11.98 -14.98 -6.87
CA ARG A 194 -13.23 -15.74 -6.86
C ARG A 194 -14.35 -14.92 -7.48
#